data_AF-I1BP72-F1
#
_entry.id   AF-I1BP72-F1
#
_cell.length_a   1.000
_cell.length_b   1.000
_cell.length_c   1.000
_cell.angle_alpha   90.00
_cell.angle_beta   90.00
_cell.angle_gamma   90.00
#
_symmetry.space_group_name_H-M   'P 1'
#
loop_
_entity.id
_entity.type
_entity.pdbx_description
1 polymer ?
#
loop_
_entity_poly.entity_id
_entity_poly.type
_entity_poly.pdbx_seq_one_letter_code
_entity_poly.pdbx_strand_id
1 'polypeptide(L)'
;MFYIIRKYSFLAFFWYYSVGDNVILDGAMAAYKCRLHLYNFGTASNISISAYSLARHRVVPTSNMQPISEDLRNRIISCLKNGYSISKTVKTTGASRETVQNVRKTIKNEVNSIKAGRPKLLSSRDDQYLVRLVTVKGQENAVEARNTLENDLQKVVSAQTVRRSLRRSGLTSFVKPQKPLLSEVNRRKRLDCVVNIVIFYKISVVLK
;
A
#
# COMPACT_ATOMS: atom_id res chain seq x y z
N MET A 1 17.24 -47.20 -2.07
CA MET A 1 18.24 -47.54 -1.03
C MET A 1 17.93 -46.70 0.20
N PHE A 2 17.82 -47.34 1.35
CA PHE A 2 17.26 -46.82 2.60
C PHE A 2 18.21 -45.90 3.39
N TYR A 3 17.55 -45.00 4.14
CA TYR A 3 17.86 -44.34 5.42
C TYR A 3 18.91 -43.23 5.61
N ILE A 4 18.43 -42.34 6.48
CA ILE A 4 18.82 -41.04 7.06
C ILE A 4 20.03 -41.15 8.03
N ILE A 5 20.74 -40.02 8.20
CA ILE A 5 21.20 -39.35 9.46
C ILE A 5 22.71 -38.99 9.44
N ARG A 6 23.02 -37.68 9.32
CA ARG A 6 24.18 -37.00 9.96
C ARG A 6 23.74 -35.58 10.34
N LYS A 7 23.73 -35.24 11.63
CA LYS A 7 24.83 -34.65 12.44
C LYS A 7 25.25 -33.24 12.00
N TYR A 8 24.82 -32.27 12.82
CA TYR A 8 25.42 -30.99 13.21
C TYR A 8 25.85 -29.96 12.15
N SER A 9 25.37 -28.71 12.30
CA SER A 9 26.18 -27.60 12.87
C SER A 9 25.49 -26.25 12.68
N PHE A 10 25.18 -25.53 13.76
CA PHE A 10 25.51 -24.10 13.85
C PHE A 10 25.52 -23.67 15.32
N LEU A 11 26.61 -23.01 15.72
CA LEU A 11 26.89 -22.55 17.07
C LEU A 11 25.95 -21.41 17.49
N ALA A 12 25.49 -21.43 18.74
CA ALA A 12 25.17 -20.23 19.50
C ALA A 12 25.87 -20.33 20.86
N PHE A 13 26.85 -19.43 21.06
CA PHE A 13 27.60 -19.28 22.29
C PHE A 13 26.72 -18.56 23.31
N PHE A 14 26.12 -19.30 24.25
CA PHE A 14 25.38 -18.74 25.38
C PHE A 14 26.29 -18.77 26.60
N TRP A 15 26.76 -17.60 27.03
CA TRP A 15 27.37 -17.46 28.34
C TRP A 15 26.25 -17.45 29.39
N TYR A 16 26.23 -18.46 30.25
CA TYR A 16 25.33 -18.55 31.38
C TYR A 16 25.99 -17.86 32.58
N TYR A 17 25.37 -16.81 33.11
CA TYR A 17 25.63 -16.37 34.48
C TYR A 17 24.33 -16.49 35.26
N SER A 18 24.34 -17.42 36.22
CA SER A 18 23.25 -17.66 37.17
C SER A 18 23.38 -16.67 38.32
N VAL A 19 22.47 -15.71 38.42
CA VAL A 19 22.23 -14.97 39.66
C VAL A 19 20.73 -14.66 39.74
N GLY A 20 20.03 -15.36 40.62
CA GLY A 20 18.79 -14.94 41.27
C GLY A 20 17.56 -14.79 40.36
N ASP A 21 16.46 -15.45 40.75
CA ASP A 21 15.17 -15.45 40.06
C ASP A 21 14.64 -14.04 39.76
N ASN A 22 14.90 -13.49 38.57
CA ASN A 22 14.14 -12.40 37.94
C ASN A 22 14.41 -12.34 36.44
N VAL A 23 13.47 -12.86 35.65
CA VAL A 23 13.43 -12.67 34.18
C VAL A 23 12.75 -11.33 33.89
N ILE A 24 13.50 -10.36 33.37
CA ILE A 24 12.96 -9.15 32.74
C ILE A 24 13.42 -9.16 31.29
N LEU A 25 12.46 -9.13 30.34
CA LEU A 25 12.73 -8.89 28.92
C LEU A 25 12.31 -7.46 28.55
N ASP A 26 13.28 -6.77 27.94
CA ASP A 26 13.24 -5.53 27.16
C ASP A 26 12.92 -4.18 27.84
N GLY A 27 14.00 -3.42 28.06
CA GLY A 27 14.33 -2.37 27.09
C GLY A 27 13.88 -0.93 27.38
N ALA A 28 14.71 -0.23 28.18
CA ALA A 28 14.98 1.22 28.20
C ALA A 28 13.84 2.20 28.55
N MET A 29 14.01 3.00 29.63
CA MET A 29 14.64 4.33 29.57
C MET A 29 14.75 5.02 30.94
N ALA A 30 15.98 5.44 31.23
CA ALA A 30 16.45 6.64 31.93
C ALA A 30 15.70 7.27 33.13
N ALA A 31 16.50 7.37 34.22
CA ALA A 31 16.71 8.54 35.09
C ALA A 31 15.61 8.88 36.14
N TYR A 32 15.87 9.32 37.37
CA TYR A 32 17.00 10.00 38.00
C TYR A 32 17.07 9.61 39.50
N LYS A 33 18.29 9.38 40.00
CA LYS A 33 18.91 9.97 41.21
C LYS A 33 18.01 10.27 42.43
N CYS A 34 18.27 9.57 43.54
CA CYS A 34 18.50 10.09 44.91
C CYS A 34 18.69 8.90 45.87
N ARG A 35 19.92 8.50 46.21
CA ARG A 35 20.69 8.96 47.38
C ARG A 35 19.88 8.94 48.69
N LEU A 36 20.05 7.89 49.49
CA LEU A 36 20.56 8.04 50.86
C LEU A 36 21.05 6.70 51.43
N HIS A 37 22.09 6.81 52.24
CA HIS A 37 22.83 5.75 52.91
C HIS A 37 21.95 4.85 53.78
N LEU A 38 22.21 3.55 53.71
CA LEU A 38 21.84 2.61 54.77
C LEU A 38 22.71 2.89 56.00
N TYR A 39 22.12 3.52 57.02
CA TYR A 39 22.56 3.34 58.40
C TYR A 39 21.53 2.43 59.08
N ASN A 40 22.01 1.26 59.49
CA ASN A 40 21.28 0.34 60.35
C ASN A 40 21.01 1.00 61.70
N PHE A 41 19.78 0.91 62.23
CA PHE A 41 19.57 0.73 63.66
C PHE A 41 18.22 0.09 63.93
N GLY A 42 18.23 -0.96 64.75
CA GLY A 42 17.18 -1.23 65.72
C GLY A 42 15.99 -2.05 65.24
N THR A 43 16.04 -3.33 65.57
CA THR A 43 14.86 -4.19 65.73
C THR A 43 13.87 -3.55 66.71
N ALA A 44 12.66 -3.26 66.25
CA ALA A 44 11.48 -3.09 67.09
C ALA A 44 10.28 -3.75 66.40
N SER A 45 10.00 -4.98 66.84
CA SER A 45 8.67 -5.52 67.12
C SER A 45 7.46 -5.03 66.31
N ASN A 46 6.84 -6.00 65.62
CA ASN A 46 5.39 -6.23 65.63
C ASN A 46 4.49 -5.05 65.21
N ILE A 47 4.58 -4.61 63.96
CA ILE A 47 3.37 -4.11 63.29
C ILE A 47 2.74 -5.34 62.64
N SER A 48 1.60 -5.76 63.17
CA SER A 48 0.88 -6.97 62.77
C SER A 48 0.67 -7.09 61.25
N ILE A 49 0.83 -8.32 60.76
CA ILE A 49 0.20 -8.96 59.58
C ILE A 49 -0.98 -8.19 58.90
N SER A 50 -1.83 -7.72 59.81
CA SER A 50 -3.21 -7.28 59.64
C SER A 50 -3.32 -5.87 59.05
N ALA A 51 -2.44 -4.95 59.42
CA ALA A 51 -2.58 -3.55 58.98
C ALA A 51 -2.23 -3.35 57.49
N TYR A 52 -1.29 -4.15 56.96
CA TYR A 52 -0.87 -4.08 55.55
C TYR A 52 -1.70 -4.96 54.61
N SER A 53 -2.59 -5.80 55.13
CA SER A 53 -3.57 -6.57 54.34
C SER A 53 -4.89 -5.82 54.12
N LEU A 54 -5.28 -4.90 55.02
CA LEU A 54 -6.49 -4.09 54.87
C LEU A 54 -6.32 -2.85 53.95
N ALA A 55 -5.08 -2.40 53.71
CA ALA A 55 -4.80 -1.25 52.85
C ALA A 55 -4.64 -1.61 51.35
N ARG A 56 -4.66 -2.89 50.98
CA ARG A 56 -4.85 -3.31 49.58
C ARG A 56 -6.34 -3.45 49.27
N HIS A 57 -7.07 -2.33 49.39
CA HIS A 57 -8.19 -2.14 48.47
C HIS A 57 -7.63 -2.37 47.06
N ARG A 58 -8.15 -3.39 46.38
CA ARG A 58 -7.82 -3.69 44.99
C ARG A 58 -8.08 -2.45 44.15
N VAL A 59 -7.09 -1.58 43.99
CA VAL A 59 -6.99 -0.78 42.76
C VAL A 59 -6.61 -1.80 41.71
N VAL A 60 -7.63 -2.50 41.19
CA VAL A 60 -7.48 -3.18 39.91
C VAL A 60 -7.05 -2.07 38.96
N PRO A 61 -5.88 -2.16 38.31
CA PRO A 61 -5.62 -1.29 37.18
C PRO A 61 -6.63 -1.70 36.13
N THR A 62 -7.81 -1.07 36.13
CA THR A 62 -8.72 -1.17 35.01
C THR A 62 -7.96 -0.52 33.88
N SER A 63 -7.40 -1.31 32.98
CA SER A 63 -7.05 -0.77 31.68
C SER A 63 -8.33 -0.11 31.17
N ASN A 64 -8.36 1.22 31.04
CA ASN A 64 -9.49 1.96 30.48
C ASN A 64 -9.69 1.65 28.99
N MET A 65 -9.34 0.45 28.53
CA MET A 65 -9.70 -0.14 27.25
C MET A 65 -11.17 -0.54 27.27
N GLN A 66 -12.04 0.46 27.38
CA GLN A 66 -13.46 0.29 27.14
C GLN A 66 -13.69 0.23 25.62
N PRO A 67 -14.52 -0.71 25.12
CA PRO A 67 -14.89 -0.71 23.72
C PRO A 67 -15.64 0.60 23.40
N ILE A 68 -15.45 1.07 22.17
CA ILE A 68 -16.13 2.26 21.67
C ILE A 68 -17.63 2.00 21.62
N SER A 69 -18.43 2.99 22.06
CA SER A 69 -19.90 2.94 21.92
C SER A 69 -20.30 2.70 20.47
N GLU A 70 -21.27 1.80 20.25
CA GLU A 70 -21.70 1.43 18.90
C GLU A 70 -22.27 2.62 18.13
N ASP A 71 -22.95 3.56 18.80
CA ASP A 71 -23.45 4.79 18.18
C ASP A 71 -22.31 5.66 17.65
N LEU A 72 -21.24 5.81 18.44
CA LEU A 72 -20.06 6.57 18.04
C LEU A 72 -19.36 5.88 16.86
N ARG A 73 -19.24 4.56 16.90
CA ARG A 73 -18.70 3.74 15.81
C ARG A 73 -19.51 3.92 14.52
N ASN A 74 -20.82 3.86 14.59
CA ASN A 74 -21.72 4.04 13.44
C ASN A 74 -21.65 5.46 12.87
N ARG A 75 -21.56 6.48 13.71
CA ARG A 75 -21.33 7.87 13.28
C ARG A 75 -20.01 8.02 12.52
N ILE A 76 -18.94 7.40 13.00
CA ILE A 76 -17.63 7.39 12.33
C ILE A 76 -17.73 6.68 10.97
N ILE A 77 -18.35 5.50 10.92
CA ILE A 77 -18.53 4.73 9.69
C ILE A 77 -19.30 5.55 8.65
N SER A 78 -20.42 6.16 9.04
CA SER A 78 -21.23 7.02 8.17
C SER A 78 -20.41 8.18 7.59
N CYS A 79 -19.65 8.89 8.43
CA CYS A 79 -18.76 9.98 7.97
C CYS A 79 -17.70 9.50 6.97
N LEU A 80 -17.10 8.32 7.21
CA LEU A 80 -16.08 7.75 6.33
C LEU A 80 -16.68 7.29 4.99
N LYS A 81 -17.86 6.66 5.00
CA LYS A 81 -18.59 6.28 3.77
C LYS A 81 -18.97 7.50 2.93
N ASN A 82 -19.29 8.63 3.58
CA ASN A 82 -19.52 9.92 2.91
C ASN A 82 -18.24 10.59 2.39
N GLY A 83 -17.06 9.96 2.52
CA GLY A 83 -15.80 10.45 1.97
C GLY A 83 -15.11 11.53 2.81
N TYR A 84 -15.48 11.70 4.08
CA TYR A 84 -14.80 12.67 4.95
C TYR A 84 -13.38 12.23 5.28
N SER A 85 -12.46 13.21 5.36
CA SER A 85 -11.10 12.97 5.83
C SER A 85 -11.09 12.64 7.32
N ILE A 86 -10.05 11.92 7.79
CA ILE A 86 -9.91 11.55 9.21
C ILE A 86 -10.00 12.80 10.11
N SER A 87 -9.34 13.90 9.72
CA SER A 87 -9.38 15.14 10.50
C SER A 87 -10.77 15.75 10.57
N LYS A 88 -11.52 15.73 9.46
CA LYS A 88 -12.90 16.21 9.44
C LYS A 88 -13.78 15.33 10.33
N THR A 89 -13.66 14.00 10.21
CA THR A 89 -14.41 13.04 11.04
C THR A 89 -14.15 13.23 12.53
N VAL A 90 -12.90 13.44 12.94
CA VAL A 90 -12.54 13.73 14.35
C VAL A 90 -13.27 14.99 14.84
N LYS A 91 -13.25 16.08 14.07
CA LYS A 91 -13.96 17.32 14.42
C LYS A 91 -15.47 17.13 14.50
N THR A 92 -16.06 16.30 13.65
CA THR A 92 -17.52 16.07 13.59
C THR A 92 -18.02 15.10 14.66
N THR A 93 -17.22 14.09 15.01
CA THR A 93 -17.63 13.02 15.96
C THR A 93 -17.10 13.23 17.37
N GLY A 94 -16.07 14.04 17.56
CA GLY A 94 -15.39 14.22 18.85
C GLY A 94 -14.51 13.02 19.27
N ALA A 95 -14.39 12.00 18.42
CA ALA A 95 -13.59 10.81 18.71
C ALA A 95 -12.08 11.07 18.55
N SER A 96 -11.24 10.30 19.24
CA SER A 96 -9.79 10.39 19.06
C SER A 96 -9.36 9.99 17.65
N ARG A 97 -8.22 10.53 17.19
CA ARG A 97 -7.71 10.28 15.84
C ARG A 97 -7.39 8.79 15.64
N GLU A 98 -6.85 8.14 16.67
CA GLU A 98 -6.48 6.73 16.72
C GLU A 98 -7.72 5.84 16.59
N THR A 99 -8.79 6.19 17.28
CA THR A 99 -10.09 5.51 17.20
C THR A 99 -10.63 5.54 15.77
N VAL A 100 -10.67 6.71 15.15
CA VAL A 100 -11.14 6.86 13.76
C VAL A 100 -10.27 6.06 12.80
N GLN A 101 -8.95 6.03 13.00
CA GLN A 101 -8.04 5.22 12.18
C GLN A 101 -8.29 3.72 12.35
N ASN A 102 -8.49 3.24 13.57
CA ASN A 102 -8.76 1.83 13.83
C ASN A 102 -10.08 1.39 13.20
N VAL A 103 -11.15 2.20 13.34
CA VAL A 103 -12.42 1.96 12.64
C VAL A 103 -12.22 1.98 11.11
N ARG A 104 -11.46 2.92 10.57
CA ARG A 104 -11.17 2.95 9.12
C ARG A 104 -10.43 1.71 8.63
N LYS A 105 -9.54 1.13 9.44
CA LYS A 105 -8.82 -0.11 9.10
C LYS A 105 -9.78 -1.29 9.01
N THR A 106 -10.80 -1.37 9.87
CA THR A 106 -11.78 -2.47 9.83
C THR A 106 -12.70 -2.39 8.61
N ILE A 107 -13.09 -1.18 8.19
CA ILE A 107 -13.99 -0.98 7.03
C ILE A 107 -13.25 -0.66 5.71
N LYS A 108 -11.95 -0.98 5.61
CA LYS A 108 -11.06 -0.53 4.51
C LYS A 108 -11.61 -0.82 3.11
N ASN A 109 -12.35 -1.92 2.93
CA ASN A 109 -12.88 -2.35 1.65
C ASN A 109 -14.17 -1.59 1.24
N GLU A 110 -14.90 -1.03 2.19
CA GLU A 110 -16.17 -0.33 1.95
C GLU A 110 -16.00 1.18 1.74
N VAL A 111 -14.85 1.73 2.15
CA VAL A 111 -14.60 3.17 2.09
C VAL A 111 -13.84 3.51 0.83
N ASN A 112 -14.43 4.39 0.02
CA ASN A 112 -13.77 4.95 -1.17
C ASN A 112 -12.44 5.61 -0.79
N SER A 113 -11.40 5.33 -1.58
CA SER A 113 -10.12 6.00 -1.41
C SER A 113 -10.29 7.49 -1.70
N ILE A 114 -9.88 8.32 -0.75
CA ILE A 114 -9.87 9.77 -0.95
C ILE A 114 -8.78 10.06 -1.99
N LYS A 115 -9.16 10.62 -3.14
CA LYS A 115 -8.22 11.05 -4.17
C LYS A 115 -7.37 12.19 -3.61
N ALA A 116 -6.14 11.89 -3.25
CA ALA A 116 -5.19 12.89 -2.78
C ALA A 116 -4.51 13.60 -3.96
N GLY A 117 -4.09 14.84 -3.73
CA GLY A 117 -3.32 15.64 -4.68
C GLY A 117 -4.13 16.67 -5.48
N ARG A 118 -3.41 17.47 -6.27
CA ARG A 118 -3.99 18.51 -7.11
C ARG A 118 -4.83 17.89 -8.23
N PRO A 119 -6.04 18.41 -8.53
CA PRO A 119 -6.82 17.96 -9.67
C PRO A 119 -6.07 18.22 -10.97
N LYS A 120 -6.38 17.41 -11.98
CA LYS A 120 -5.80 17.54 -13.32
C LYS A 120 -6.37 18.78 -14.01
N LEU A 121 -5.54 19.43 -14.81
CA LEU A 121 -5.95 20.58 -15.62
C LEU A 121 -6.90 20.15 -16.75
N LEU A 122 -6.62 19.01 -17.38
CA LEU A 122 -7.47 18.43 -18.41
C LEU A 122 -8.55 17.54 -17.78
N SER A 123 -9.79 17.74 -18.22
CA SER A 123 -10.95 16.93 -17.86
C SER A 123 -10.97 15.62 -18.65
N SER A 124 -11.84 14.68 -18.25
CA SER A 124 -12.02 13.43 -18.99
C SER A 124 -12.54 13.67 -20.43
N ARG A 125 -13.28 14.75 -20.66
CA ARG A 125 -13.76 15.12 -22.00
C ARG A 125 -12.62 15.62 -22.87
N ASP A 126 -11.71 16.41 -22.30
CA ASP A 126 -10.53 16.90 -23.02
C ASP A 126 -9.58 15.74 -23.36
N ASP A 127 -9.40 14.78 -22.43
CA ASP A 127 -8.62 13.57 -22.67
C ASP A 127 -9.20 12.79 -23.89
N GLN A 128 -10.53 12.62 -23.97
CA GLN A 128 -11.19 11.99 -25.12
C GLN A 128 -11.09 12.81 -26.41
N TYR A 129 -11.13 14.14 -26.30
CA TYR A 129 -10.95 15.03 -27.44
C TYR A 129 -9.55 14.86 -28.05
N LEU A 130 -8.51 14.83 -27.21
CA LEU A 130 -7.13 14.56 -27.63
C LEU A 130 -7.00 13.20 -28.32
N VAL A 131 -7.65 12.16 -27.80
CA VAL A 131 -7.67 10.84 -28.45
C VAL A 131 -8.27 10.96 -29.86
N ARG A 132 -9.40 11.65 -30.02
CA ARG A 132 -10.04 11.85 -31.33
C ARG A 132 -9.18 12.67 -32.30
N LEU A 133 -8.44 13.66 -31.81
CA LEU A 133 -7.51 14.43 -32.64
C LEU A 133 -6.42 13.54 -33.25
N VAL A 134 -5.88 12.62 -32.46
CA VAL A 134 -4.84 11.69 -32.94
C VAL A 134 -5.42 10.61 -33.85
N THR A 135 -6.56 10.00 -33.46
CA THR A 135 -7.09 8.83 -34.20
C THR A 135 -7.94 9.19 -35.42
N VAL A 136 -8.75 10.25 -35.35
CA VAL A 136 -9.70 10.63 -36.41
C VAL A 136 -9.12 11.75 -37.26
N LYS A 137 -8.61 12.83 -36.63
CA LYS A 137 -8.02 13.96 -37.37
C LYS A 137 -6.56 13.70 -37.80
N GLY A 138 -5.96 12.59 -37.38
CA GLY A 138 -4.63 12.15 -37.83
C GLY A 138 -3.47 13.05 -37.37
N GLN A 139 -3.58 13.70 -36.21
CA GLN A 139 -2.49 14.52 -35.68
C GLN A 139 -1.31 13.64 -35.26
N GLU A 140 -0.14 13.81 -35.88
CA GLU A 140 1.02 12.95 -35.66
C GLU A 140 1.79 13.33 -34.39
N ASN A 141 1.84 14.62 -34.07
CA ASN A 141 2.65 15.11 -32.97
C ASN A 141 1.82 15.69 -31.81
N ALA A 142 2.31 15.51 -30.58
CA ALA A 142 1.69 16.06 -29.39
C ALA A 142 1.69 17.60 -29.36
N VAL A 143 2.60 18.25 -30.11
CA VAL A 143 2.65 19.71 -30.23
C VAL A 143 1.52 20.22 -31.13
N GLU A 144 1.21 19.51 -32.21
CA GLU A 144 0.10 19.87 -33.10
C GLU A 144 -1.24 19.64 -32.40
N ALA A 145 -1.37 18.50 -31.70
CA ALA A 145 -2.53 18.23 -30.85
C ALA A 145 -2.69 19.27 -29.72
N ARG A 146 -1.60 19.82 -29.20
CA ARG A 146 -1.64 20.94 -28.25
C ARG A 146 -2.18 22.21 -28.91
N ASN A 147 -1.62 22.60 -30.05
CA ASN A 147 -2.00 23.84 -30.73
C ASN A 147 -3.48 23.81 -31.15
N THR A 148 -3.95 22.67 -31.67
CA THR A 148 -5.36 22.47 -32.01
C THR A 148 -6.25 22.52 -30.76
N LEU A 149 -5.83 21.90 -29.65
CA LEU A 149 -6.56 22.00 -28.38
C LEU A 149 -6.61 23.43 -27.83
N GLU A 150 -5.54 24.21 -27.99
CA GLU A 150 -5.49 25.62 -27.61
C GLU A 150 -6.41 26.46 -28.50
N ASN A 151 -6.43 26.23 -29.81
CA ASN A 151 -7.30 26.95 -30.74
C ASN A 151 -8.78 26.60 -30.54
N ASP A 152 -9.11 25.31 -30.39
CA ASP A 152 -10.50 24.84 -30.34
C ASP A 152 -11.14 25.03 -28.96
N LEU A 153 -10.38 24.84 -27.89
CA LEU A 153 -10.88 24.84 -26.50
C LEU A 153 -10.31 25.98 -25.64
N GLN A 154 -9.42 26.82 -26.20
CA GLN A 154 -8.76 27.93 -25.48
C GLN A 154 -8.03 27.49 -24.20
N LYS A 155 -7.56 26.24 -24.18
CA LYS A 155 -6.84 25.65 -23.05
C LYS A 155 -5.34 25.61 -23.31
N VAL A 156 -4.63 26.53 -22.68
CA VAL A 156 -3.17 26.58 -22.75
C VAL A 156 -2.58 25.47 -21.88
N VAL A 157 -1.97 24.47 -22.52
CA VAL A 157 -1.31 23.35 -21.84
C VAL A 157 0.08 23.11 -22.40
N SER A 158 0.98 22.54 -21.60
CA SER A 158 2.28 22.12 -22.12
C SER A 158 2.13 20.85 -22.98
N ALA A 159 2.99 20.68 -23.99
CA ALA A 159 3.03 19.47 -24.80
C ALA A 159 3.21 18.20 -23.94
N GLN A 160 3.92 18.31 -22.81
CA GLN A 160 4.08 17.20 -21.86
C GLN A 160 2.77 16.80 -21.18
N THR A 161 1.87 17.76 -20.94
CA THR A 161 0.54 17.48 -20.38
C THR A 161 -0.31 16.69 -21.38
N VAL A 162 -0.24 17.06 -22.66
CA VAL A 162 -0.89 16.31 -23.76
C VAL A 162 -0.35 14.88 -23.83
N ARG A 163 0.99 14.69 -23.83
CA ARG A 163 1.58 13.34 -23.82
C ARG A 163 1.13 12.50 -22.64
N ARG A 164 1.06 13.07 -21.43
CA ARG A 164 0.57 12.37 -20.22
C ARG A 164 -0.91 11.99 -20.35
N SER A 165 -1.73 12.83 -20.96
CA SER A 165 -3.15 12.55 -21.23
C SER A 165 -3.30 11.38 -22.22
N LEU A 166 -2.57 11.42 -23.34
CA LEU A 166 -2.57 10.36 -24.34
C LEU A 166 -2.11 9.02 -23.75
N ARG A 167 -1.02 9.02 -22.97
CA ARG A 167 -0.53 7.81 -22.28
C ARG A 167 -1.54 7.22 -21.31
N ARG A 168 -2.25 8.07 -20.55
CA ARG A 168 -3.33 7.61 -19.65
C ARG A 168 -4.48 6.95 -20.42
N SER A 169 -4.72 7.42 -21.64
CA SER A 169 -5.73 6.87 -22.55
C SER A 169 -5.24 5.65 -23.33
N GLY A 170 -4.02 5.15 -23.06
CA GLY A 170 -3.45 3.98 -23.72
C GLY A 170 -2.70 4.28 -25.02
N LEU A 171 -2.56 5.55 -25.42
CA LEU A 171 -1.82 5.94 -26.62
C LEU A 171 -0.36 6.24 -26.26
N THR A 172 0.54 5.40 -26.77
CA THR A 172 1.98 5.55 -26.62
C THR A 172 2.64 5.60 -27.99
N SER A 173 3.53 6.57 -28.19
CA SER A 173 4.42 6.58 -29.35
C SER A 173 5.34 5.36 -29.27
N PHE A 174 5.37 4.55 -30.33
CA PHE A 174 6.26 3.40 -30.43
C PHE A 174 6.98 3.43 -31.77
N VAL A 175 8.31 3.30 -31.73
CA VAL A 175 9.10 3.12 -32.94
C VAL A 175 9.08 1.64 -33.27
N LYS A 176 8.55 1.29 -34.44
CA LYS A 176 8.55 -0.09 -34.91
C LYS A 176 10.01 -0.58 -35.00
N PRO A 177 10.36 -1.72 -34.37
CA PRO A 177 11.69 -2.26 -34.51
C PRO A 177 11.96 -2.59 -35.99
N GLN A 178 13.19 -2.34 -36.44
CA GLN A 178 13.59 -2.73 -37.77
C GLN A 178 13.44 -4.25 -37.90
N LYS A 179 12.80 -4.71 -38.97
CA LYS A 179 12.71 -6.13 -39.26
C LYS A 179 14.14 -6.65 -39.48
N PRO A 180 14.55 -7.79 -38.88
CA PRO A 180 15.85 -8.36 -39.19
C PRO A 180 15.94 -8.66 -40.68
N LEU A 181 17.10 -8.37 -41.28
CA LEU A 181 17.35 -8.65 -42.68
C LEU A 181 17.29 -10.17 -42.89
N LEU A 182 16.34 -10.63 -43.71
CA LEU A 182 16.21 -12.04 -44.05
C LEU A 182 17.17 -12.36 -45.19
N SER A 183 18.06 -13.33 -44.94
CA SER A 183 18.82 -13.96 -46.01
C SER A 183 17.88 -14.50 -47.08
N GLU A 184 18.34 -14.56 -48.32
CA GLU A 184 17.52 -15.00 -49.44
C GLU A 184 17.03 -16.45 -49.26
N VAL A 185 17.87 -17.30 -48.65
CA VAL A 185 17.54 -18.68 -48.26
C VAL A 185 16.38 -18.72 -47.26
N ASN A 186 16.42 -17.89 -46.22
CA ASN A 186 15.36 -17.83 -45.22
C ASN A 186 14.06 -17.23 -45.79
N ARG A 187 14.17 -16.35 -46.78
CA ARG A 187 13.03 -15.82 -47.55
C ARG A 187 12.32 -16.94 -48.32
N ARG A 188 13.06 -17.75 -49.08
CA ARG A 188 12.53 -18.92 -49.80
C ARG A 188 11.86 -19.91 -48.86
N LYS A 189 12.55 -20.35 -47.80
CA LYS A 189 11.98 -21.27 -46.79
C LYS A 189 10.67 -20.77 -46.18
N ARG A 190 10.54 -19.47 -45.93
CA ARG A 190 9.29 -18.87 -45.41
C ARG A 190 8.16 -18.89 -46.45
N LEU A 191 8.46 -18.59 -47.71
CA LEU A 191 7.47 -18.67 -48.80
C LEU A 191 7.02 -20.10 -49.02
N ASP A 192 7.97 -21.05 -49.10
CA ASP A 192 7.68 -22.47 -49.29
C ASP A 192 6.82 -23.03 -48.15
N CYS A 193 7.10 -22.63 -46.90
CA CYS A 193 6.29 -23.00 -45.75
C CYS A 193 4.84 -22.50 -45.90
N VAL A 194 4.62 -21.24 -46.29
CA VAL A 194 3.27 -20.69 -46.47
C VAL A 194 2.54 -21.37 -47.62
N VAL A 195 3.21 -21.61 -48.75
CA VAL A 195 2.63 -22.28 -49.91
C VAL A 195 2.21 -23.71 -49.56
N ASN A 196 3.07 -24.47 -48.87
CA ASN A 196 2.75 -25.83 -48.43
C ASN A 196 1.57 -25.87 -47.46
N ILE A 197 1.51 -24.94 -46.50
CA ILE A 197 0.38 -24.83 -45.57
C ILE A 197 -0.92 -24.55 -46.34
N VAL A 198 -0.93 -23.57 -47.25
CA VAL A 198 -2.13 -23.23 -48.04
C VAL A 198 -2.57 -24.40 -48.91
N ILE A 199 -1.64 -25.09 -49.57
CA ILE A 199 -1.93 -26.28 -50.38
C ILE A 199 -2.53 -27.38 -49.51
N PHE A 200 -1.95 -27.66 -48.34
CA PHE A 200 -2.44 -28.67 -47.41
C PHE A 200 -3.87 -28.38 -46.91
N TYR A 201 -4.16 -27.13 -46.55
CA TYR A 201 -5.51 -26.72 -46.18
C TYR A 201 -6.50 -26.84 -47.34
N LYS A 202 -6.09 -26.47 -48.56
CA LYS A 202 -6.95 -26.54 -49.75
C LYS A 202 -7.27 -27.97 -50.14
N ILE A 203 -6.29 -28.87 -50.08
CA ILE A 203 -6.48 -30.32 -50.30
C ILE A 203 -7.39 -30.92 -49.23
N SER A 204 -7.20 -30.57 -47.96
CA SER A 204 -8.04 -31.05 -46.85
C SER A 204 -9.50 -30.59 -46.94
N VAL A 205 -9.77 -29.42 -47.52
CA VAL A 205 -11.14 -28.92 -47.75
C VAL A 205 -11.81 -29.65 -48.92
N VAL A 206 -11.05 -30.04 -49.95
CA VAL A 206 -11.58 -30.78 -51.13
C VAL A 206 -11.84 -32.26 -50.81
N LEU A 207 -11.13 -32.84 -49.85
CA LEU A 207 -11.26 -34.25 -49.44
C LEU A 207 -12.31 -34.49 -48.33
N LYS A 208 -13.11 -33.48 -47.97
CA LYS A 208 -14.25 -33.58 -47.04
C LYS A 208 -15.56 -33.46 -47.81
#